data_AF-C7GHM7-F1
#
_entry.id   AF-C7GHM7-F1
#
_cell.length_a   1.000
_cell.length_b   1.000
_cell.length_c   1.000
_cell.angle_alpha   90.00
_cell.angle_beta   90.00
_cell.angle_gamma   90.00
#
_symmetry.space_group_name_H-M   'P 1'
#
loop_
_entity.id
_entity.type
_entity.pdbx_description
1 polymer ?
#
loop_
_entity_poly.entity_id
_entity_poly.type
_entity_poly.pdbx_seq_one_letter_code
_entity_poly.pdbx_strand_id
1 'polypeptide(L)'
;MKACIAVMLLSKTFDIVMAVFDVGSHIVNSAAAAISGETSIDVSSTLQTMFNEQFSEMSIGELLGLGMETMIVSLCMKIMSVLITVILYGRMIEIYLYVSVAPVPCATVTNREWGTIGTNYFKGLCALAFQGFFMMVCVAIYAVLVAGVAVSDNLHTALWSVAAYTVILCFSLFKTGSLSKSIWNAH
;
A
#
# COMPACT_ATOMS: atom_id res chain seq x y z
N MET A 1 -0.31 -35.30 -27.03
CA MET A 1 -1.22 -34.70 -26.02
C MET A 1 -0.53 -33.65 -25.15
N LYS A 2 0.58 -33.95 -24.45
CA LYS A 2 1.31 -32.99 -23.60
C LYS A 2 1.78 -31.71 -24.31
N ALA A 3 2.32 -31.83 -25.54
CA ALA A 3 2.73 -30.67 -26.33
C ALA A 3 1.57 -29.76 -26.76
N CYS A 4 0.40 -30.33 -27.06
CA CYS A 4 -0.80 -29.57 -27.42
C CYS A 4 -1.33 -28.76 -26.22
N ILE A 5 -1.31 -29.35 -25.02
CA ILE A 5 -1.67 -28.66 -23.78
C ILE A 5 -0.68 -27.55 -23.45
N ALA A 6 0.63 -27.77 -23.64
CA ALA A 6 1.65 -26.75 -23.43
C ALA A 6 1.49 -25.55 -24.39
N VAL A 7 1.21 -25.82 -25.67
CA VAL A 7 0.96 -24.77 -26.67
C VAL A 7 -0.32 -23.99 -26.35
N MET A 8 -1.38 -24.67 -25.93
CA MET A 8 -2.62 -24.01 -25.50
C MET A 8 -2.43 -23.11 -24.27
N LEU A 9 -1.66 -23.57 -23.28
CA LEU A 9 -1.33 -22.79 -22.08
C LEU A 9 -0.47 -21.58 -22.43
N LEU A 10 0.53 -21.74 -23.31
CA LEU A 10 1.37 -20.65 -23.79
C LEU A 10 0.58 -19.59 -24.54
N SER A 11 -0.31 -20.00 -25.45
CA SER A 11 -1.20 -19.09 -26.19
C SER A 11 -2.18 -18.33 -25.30
N LYS A 12 -2.41 -18.81 -24.07
CA LYS A 12 -3.32 -18.23 -23.07
C LYS A 12 -2.61 -17.70 -21.83
N THR A 13 -1.29 -17.57 -21.86
CA THR A 13 -0.50 -17.13 -20.70
C THR A 13 -0.94 -15.75 -20.21
N PHE A 14 -1.08 -14.79 -21.11
CA PHE A 14 -1.49 -13.44 -20.73
C PHE A 14 -2.93 -13.40 -20.20
N ASP A 15 -3.85 -14.16 -20.81
CA ASP A 15 -5.23 -14.28 -20.32
C ASP A 15 -5.26 -14.83 -18.88
N ILE A 16 -4.44 -15.85 -18.57
CA ILE A 16 -4.34 -16.42 -17.22
C ILE A 16 -3.75 -15.41 -16.23
N VAL A 17 -2.67 -14.74 -16.60
CA VAL A 17 -2.01 -13.76 -15.74
C VAL A 17 -2.95 -12.60 -15.42
N MET A 18 -3.63 -12.06 -16.43
CA MET A 18 -4.59 -10.97 -16.24
C MET A 18 -5.77 -11.42 -15.36
N ALA A 19 -6.27 -12.65 -15.53
CA ALA A 19 -7.32 -13.18 -14.66
C ALA A 19 -6.92 -13.22 -13.18
N VAL A 20 -5.66 -13.53 -12.85
CA VAL A 20 -5.19 -13.48 -11.45
C VAL A 20 -5.13 -12.03 -10.95
N PHE A 21 -4.71 -11.08 -11.78
CA PHE A 21 -4.72 -9.66 -11.39
C PHE A 21 -6.13 -9.09 -11.28
N ASP A 22 -7.11 -9.56 -12.05
CA ASP A 22 -8.52 -9.20 -11.89
C ASP A 22 -9.06 -9.66 -10.54
N VAL A 23 -8.75 -10.89 -10.12
CA VAL A 23 -9.10 -11.40 -8.79
C VAL A 23 -8.41 -10.57 -7.70
N GLY A 24 -7.12 -10.26 -7.86
CA GLY A 24 -6.38 -9.39 -6.94
C GLY A 24 -7.03 -8.01 -6.82
N SER A 25 -7.36 -7.40 -7.96
CA SER A 25 -8.04 -6.10 -8.02
C SER A 25 -9.41 -6.14 -7.35
N HIS A 26 -10.19 -7.20 -7.57
CA HIS A 26 -11.49 -7.38 -6.90
C HIS A 26 -11.35 -7.42 -5.36
N ILE A 27 -10.33 -8.12 -4.84
CA ILE A 27 -10.05 -8.18 -3.40
C ILE A 27 -9.64 -6.81 -2.87
N VAL A 28 -8.75 -6.11 -3.58
CA VAL A 28 -8.31 -4.75 -3.23
C VAL A 28 -9.49 -3.78 -3.22
N ASN A 29 -10.35 -3.81 -4.23
CA ASN A 29 -11.52 -2.95 -4.33
C ASN A 29 -12.56 -3.27 -3.25
N SER A 30 -12.72 -4.54 -2.89
CA SER A 30 -13.60 -4.96 -1.79
C SER A 30 -13.08 -4.45 -0.45
N ALA A 31 -11.77 -4.54 -0.22
CA ALA A 31 -11.13 -3.94 0.96
C ALA A 31 -11.27 -2.42 0.95
N ALA A 32 -11.05 -1.76 -0.19
CA ALA A 32 -11.22 -0.33 -0.34
C ALA A 32 -12.65 0.12 -0.06
N ALA A 33 -13.68 -0.61 -0.52
CA ALA A 33 -15.08 -0.31 -0.24
C ALA A 33 -15.40 -0.38 1.27
N ALA A 34 -14.85 -1.38 1.98
CA ALA A 34 -15.00 -1.49 3.43
C ALA A 34 -14.33 -0.32 4.18
N ILE A 35 -13.19 0.16 3.68
CA ILE A 35 -12.43 1.28 4.26
C ILE A 35 -13.14 2.62 3.96
N SER A 36 -13.61 2.81 2.72
CA SER A 36 -14.24 4.05 2.24
C SER A 36 -15.55 4.40 2.95
N GLY A 37 -16.27 3.38 3.45
CA GLY A 37 -17.50 3.58 4.23
C GLY A 37 -17.28 4.23 5.60
N GLU A 38 -16.06 4.20 6.15
CA GLU A 38 -15.75 4.68 7.51
C GLU A 38 -14.61 5.72 7.59
N THR A 39 -13.79 5.89 6.54
CA THR A 39 -12.50 6.60 6.68
C THR A 39 -12.17 7.59 5.56
N SER A 40 -13.11 8.46 5.18
CA SER A 40 -12.77 9.72 4.49
C SER A 40 -12.20 10.73 5.49
N ILE A 41 -11.13 10.38 6.20
CA ILE A 41 -10.44 11.32 7.07
C ILE A 41 -9.45 12.05 6.18
N ASP A 42 -9.90 13.16 5.60
CA ASP A 42 -8.98 14.17 5.11
C ASP A 42 -8.23 14.71 6.33
N VAL A 43 -7.00 14.21 6.51
CA VAL A 43 -6.12 14.58 7.62
C VAL A 43 -5.86 16.09 7.61
N SER A 44 -5.91 16.72 6.43
CA SER A 44 -5.79 18.17 6.30
C SER A 44 -7.03 18.89 6.84
N SER A 45 -8.24 18.42 6.52
CA SER A 45 -9.47 19.03 7.02
C SER A 45 -9.65 18.81 8.52
N THR A 46 -9.26 17.64 9.03
CA THR A 46 -9.40 17.28 10.45
C THR A 46 -8.42 18.07 11.32
N LEU A 47 -7.17 18.24 10.84
CA LEU A 47 -6.23 19.16 11.46
C LEU A 47 -6.72 20.61 11.34
N GLN A 48 -7.23 21.06 10.19
CA GLN A 48 -7.76 22.43 10.07
C GLN A 48 -8.93 22.71 11.01
N THR A 49 -9.86 21.76 11.20
CA THR A 49 -10.98 21.93 12.13
C THR A 49 -10.50 21.99 13.58
N MET A 50 -9.60 21.10 14.00
CA MET A 50 -8.99 21.18 15.34
C MET A 50 -8.20 22.48 15.56
N PHE A 51 -7.45 22.92 14.55
CA PHE A 51 -6.71 24.18 14.58
C PHE A 51 -7.67 25.38 14.71
N ASN A 52 -8.81 25.38 14.00
CA ASN A 52 -9.76 26.48 14.07
C ASN A 52 -10.54 26.54 15.40
N GLU A 53 -10.83 25.40 16.01
CA GLU A 53 -11.57 25.34 17.28
C GLU A 53 -10.70 25.72 18.50
N GLN A 54 -9.42 25.32 18.54
CA GLN A 54 -8.53 25.62 19.66
C GLN A 54 -7.90 27.03 19.61
N PHE A 55 -7.93 27.71 18.46
CA PHE A 55 -7.34 29.05 18.30
C PHE A 55 -8.02 30.13 19.15
N SER A 56 -9.26 29.93 19.61
CA SER A 56 -9.99 30.95 20.37
C SER A 56 -9.55 31.06 21.84
N GLU A 57 -8.82 30.08 22.37
CA GLU A 57 -8.42 30.03 23.79
C GLU A 57 -6.90 30.11 24.02
N MET A 58 -6.09 30.00 22.96
CA MET A 58 -4.63 29.94 23.10
C MET A 58 -3.94 31.31 23.10
N SER A 59 -2.91 31.46 23.94
CA SER A 59 -2.12 32.70 24.01
C SER A 59 -1.26 32.92 22.76
N ILE A 60 -1.03 34.19 22.39
CA ILE A 60 -0.20 34.59 21.22
C ILE A 60 1.19 33.94 21.22
N GLY A 61 1.78 33.68 22.40
CA GLY A 61 3.08 33.01 22.53
C GLY A 61 3.06 31.52 22.18
N GLU A 62 1.99 30.81 22.56
CA GLU A 62 1.83 29.37 22.26
C GLU A 62 1.49 29.17 20.77
N LEU A 63 0.68 30.06 20.19
CA LEU A 63 0.43 30.08 18.75
C LEU A 63 1.72 30.18 17.92
N LEU A 64 2.67 31.03 18.35
CA LEU A 64 3.93 31.22 17.65
C LEU A 64 4.81 29.96 17.71
N GLY A 65 4.89 29.32 18.88
CA GLY A 65 5.61 28.05 19.03
C GLY A 65 4.99 26.92 18.20
N LEU A 66 3.67 26.82 18.22
CA LEU A 66 2.92 25.85 17.44
C LEU A 66 3.04 26.09 15.92
N GLY A 67 3.06 27.34 15.49
CA GLY A 67 3.30 27.72 14.10
C GLY A 67 4.68 27.28 13.58
N MET A 68 5.72 27.40 14.41
CA MET A 68 7.05 26.89 14.10
C MET A 68 7.08 25.36 13.98
N GLU A 69 6.46 24.64 14.91
CA GLU A 69 6.37 23.18 14.86
C GLU A 69 5.59 22.69 13.64
N THR A 70 4.49 23.37 13.31
CA THR A 70 3.66 23.07 12.15
C THR A 70 4.42 23.25 10.84
N MET A 71 5.33 24.22 10.74
CA MET A 71 6.21 24.36 9.56
C MET A 71 7.14 23.16 9.39
N ILE A 72 7.75 22.68 10.48
CA ILE A 72 8.64 21.52 10.47
C ILE A 72 7.87 20.24 10.12
N VAL A 73 6.71 20.01 10.74
CA VAL A 73 5.87 18.84 10.45
C VAL A 73 5.32 18.89 9.03
N SER A 74 4.92 20.06 8.52
CA SER A 74 4.46 20.22 7.14
C SER A 74 5.55 19.85 6.12
N LEU A 75 6.81 20.24 6.37
CA LEU A 75 7.94 19.81 5.56
C LEU A 75 8.10 18.27 5.60
N CYS A 76 8.05 17.66 6.78
CA CYS A 76 8.15 16.22 6.96
C CYS A 76 7.03 15.46 6.22
N MET A 77 5.78 15.93 6.35
CA MET A 77 4.62 15.36 5.67
C MET A 77 4.77 15.43 4.15
N LYS A 78 5.34 16.50 3.61
CA LYS A 78 5.60 16.65 2.17
C LYS A 78 6.63 15.65 1.66
N ILE A 79 7.70 15.42 2.42
CA ILE A 79 8.71 14.40 2.08
C ILE A 79 8.09 13.00 2.15
N MET A 80 7.31 12.68 3.20
CA MET A 80 6.65 11.38 3.33
C MET A 80 5.64 11.14 2.20
N SER A 81 4.87 12.15 1.80
CA SER A 81 3.95 12.05 0.66
C SER A 81 4.68 11.69 -0.65
N VAL A 82 5.83 12.31 -0.90
CA VAL A 82 6.67 11.96 -2.06
C VAL A 82 7.17 10.51 -1.95
N LEU A 83 7.61 10.06 -0.78
CA LEU A 83 8.05 8.68 -0.57
C LEU A 83 6.93 7.67 -0.83
N ILE A 84 5.73 7.89 -0.29
CA ILE A 84 4.56 7.03 -0.52
C ILE A 84 4.26 6.94 -2.01
N THR A 85 4.27 8.08 -2.70
CA THR A 85 4.05 8.14 -4.15
C THR A 85 5.09 7.31 -4.91
N VAL A 86 6.37 7.46 -4.58
CA VAL A 86 7.46 6.67 -5.19
C VAL A 86 7.28 5.17 -4.94
N ILE A 87 6.86 4.75 -3.74
CA ILE A 87 6.61 3.34 -3.43
C ILE A 87 5.47 2.80 -4.30
N LEU A 88 4.36 3.54 -4.41
CA LEU A 88 3.20 3.14 -5.22
C LEU A 88 3.57 3.00 -6.71
N TYR A 89 4.31 3.96 -7.27
CA TYR A 89 4.82 3.85 -8.64
C TYR A 89 5.82 2.70 -8.81
N GLY A 90 6.68 2.47 -7.82
CA GLY A 90 7.58 1.31 -7.79
C GLY A 90 6.82 -0.01 -7.88
N ARG A 91 5.65 -0.14 -7.24
CA ARG A 91 4.80 -1.33 -7.33
C ARG A 91 4.24 -1.55 -8.73
N MET A 92 3.85 -0.48 -9.43
CA MET A 92 3.40 -0.58 -10.82
C MET A 92 4.51 -1.14 -11.71
N ILE A 93 5.74 -0.63 -11.55
CA ILE A 93 6.91 -1.11 -12.30
C ILE A 93 7.18 -2.60 -12.00
N GLU A 94 7.11 -3.00 -10.73
CA GLU A 94 7.30 -4.40 -10.30
C GLU A 94 6.30 -5.36 -10.98
N ILE A 95 5.01 -4.99 -11.01
CA ILE A 95 3.96 -5.78 -11.67
C ILE A 95 4.22 -5.89 -13.18
N TYR A 96 4.55 -4.78 -13.86
CA TYR A 96 4.81 -4.80 -15.30
C TYR A 96 6.00 -5.68 -15.67
N LEU A 97 7.11 -5.59 -14.93
CA LEU A 97 8.27 -6.44 -15.13
C LEU A 97 7.90 -7.92 -14.93
N TYR A 98 7.13 -8.25 -13.89
CA TYR A 98 6.74 -9.62 -13.61
C TYR A 98 5.81 -10.22 -14.69
N VAL A 99 4.84 -9.44 -15.18
CA VAL A 99 3.91 -9.86 -16.25
C VAL A 99 4.64 -10.00 -17.59
N SER A 100 5.60 -9.13 -17.90
CA SER A 100 6.34 -9.17 -19.17
C SER A 100 7.09 -10.48 -19.40
N VAL A 101 7.56 -11.12 -18.33
CA VAL A 101 8.34 -12.37 -18.39
C VAL A 101 7.45 -13.62 -18.28
N ALA A 102 6.12 -13.47 -18.11
CA ALA A 102 5.16 -14.57 -17.90
C ALA A 102 5.26 -15.78 -18.86
N PRO A 103 5.48 -15.59 -20.18
CA PRO A 103 5.53 -16.72 -21.12
C PRO A 103 6.67 -17.70 -20.83
N VAL A 104 7.78 -17.23 -20.26
CA VAL A 104 8.97 -18.07 -20.02
C VAL A 104 8.74 -19.08 -18.89
N PRO A 105 8.27 -18.68 -17.69
CA PRO A 105 7.91 -19.64 -16.64
C PRO A 105 6.68 -20.47 -16.96
N CYS A 106 5.74 -19.97 -17.77
CA CYS A 106 4.58 -20.77 -18.19
C CYS A 106 5.00 -21.94 -19.11
N ALA A 107 6.05 -21.78 -19.92
CA ALA A 107 6.62 -22.88 -20.70
C ALA A 107 7.22 -23.97 -19.80
N THR A 108 7.82 -23.59 -18.66
CA THR A 108 8.50 -24.55 -17.77
C THR A 108 7.54 -25.33 -16.87
N VAL A 109 6.32 -24.84 -16.65
CA VAL A 109 5.31 -25.50 -15.77
C VAL A 109 4.93 -26.91 -16.26
N THR A 110 4.98 -27.16 -17.56
CA THR A 110 4.59 -28.45 -18.15
C THR A 110 5.71 -29.49 -18.07
N ASN A 111 6.94 -29.09 -17.69
CA ASN A 111 8.07 -29.99 -17.59
C ASN A 111 8.25 -30.50 -16.16
N ARG A 112 8.50 -31.80 -15.98
CA ARG A 112 8.55 -32.42 -14.63
C ARG A 112 9.78 -31.99 -13.82
N GLU A 113 10.88 -31.68 -14.49
CA GLU A 113 12.14 -31.26 -13.85
C GLU A 113 12.21 -29.74 -13.61
N TRP A 114 11.52 -28.95 -14.44
CA TRP A 114 11.56 -27.48 -14.39
C TRP A 114 10.23 -26.87 -13.92
N GLY A 115 9.25 -27.71 -13.58
CA GLY A 115 7.91 -27.29 -13.17
C GLY A 115 7.88 -26.50 -11.87
N THR A 116 8.90 -26.65 -11.03
CA THR A 116 9.13 -25.82 -9.83
C THR A 116 9.34 -24.36 -10.18
N ILE A 117 10.00 -24.03 -11.29
CA ILE A 117 10.21 -22.65 -11.74
C ILE A 117 8.88 -22.00 -12.12
N GLY A 118 8.07 -22.68 -12.94
CA GLY A 118 6.73 -22.20 -13.32
C GLY A 118 5.80 -22.08 -12.13
N THR A 119 5.82 -23.05 -11.21
CA THR A 119 4.98 -23.03 -10.00
C THR A 119 5.37 -21.90 -9.05
N ASN A 120 6.66 -21.62 -8.87
CA ASN A 120 7.13 -20.48 -8.07
C ASN A 120 6.79 -19.13 -8.72
N TYR A 121 6.79 -19.05 -10.05
CA TYR A 121 6.30 -17.86 -10.75
C TYR A 121 4.82 -17.60 -10.45
N PHE A 122 3.96 -18.61 -10.53
CA PHE A 122 2.54 -18.44 -10.20
C PHE A 122 2.33 -18.04 -8.74
N LYS A 123 3.11 -18.60 -7.79
CA LYS A 123 3.09 -18.15 -6.39
C LYS A 123 3.50 -16.67 -6.26
N GLY A 124 4.53 -16.24 -6.97
CA GLY A 124 4.96 -14.85 -6.98
C GLY A 124 3.95 -13.91 -7.66
N LEU A 125 3.26 -14.40 -8.68
CA LEU A 125 2.17 -13.68 -9.35
C LEU A 125 0.99 -13.46 -8.38
N CYS A 126 0.59 -14.51 -7.65
CA CYS A 126 -0.41 -14.41 -6.58
C CYS A 126 0.05 -13.48 -5.46
N ALA A 127 1.34 -13.52 -5.10
CA ALA A 127 1.90 -12.59 -4.12
C ALA A 127 1.78 -11.14 -4.56
N LEU A 128 2.10 -10.83 -5.82
CA LEU A 128 1.96 -9.47 -6.35
C LEU A 128 0.50 -9.01 -6.39
N ALA A 129 -0.43 -9.90 -6.77
CA ALA A 129 -1.87 -9.61 -6.77
C ALA A 129 -2.39 -9.27 -5.36
N PHE A 130 -2.00 -10.04 -4.34
CA PHE A 130 -2.38 -9.80 -2.94
C PHE A 130 -1.59 -8.67 -2.26
N GLN A 131 -0.48 -8.24 -2.85
CA GLN A 131 0.33 -7.19 -2.26
C GLN A 131 -0.42 -5.85 -2.19
N GLY A 132 -1.23 -5.54 -3.22
CA GLY A 132 -2.11 -4.36 -3.21
C GLY A 132 -3.10 -4.39 -2.05
N PHE A 133 -3.56 -5.58 -1.65
CA PHE A 133 -4.46 -5.74 -0.51
C PHE A 133 -3.76 -5.38 0.80
N PHE A 134 -2.53 -5.87 1.02
CA PHE A 134 -1.76 -5.50 2.21
C PHE A 134 -1.46 -3.99 2.27
N MET A 135 -1.21 -3.36 1.13
CA MET A 135 -1.05 -1.90 1.06
C MET A 135 -2.33 -1.17 1.52
N MET A 136 -3.51 -1.62 1.11
CA MET A 136 -4.79 -1.06 1.56
C MET A 136 -5.01 -1.25 3.07
N VAL A 137 -4.66 -2.41 3.62
CA VAL A 137 -4.75 -2.66 5.06
C VAL A 137 -3.84 -1.72 5.86
N CYS A 138 -2.62 -1.45 5.37
CA CYS A 138 -1.73 -0.47 6.02
C CYS A 138 -2.35 0.94 6.06
N VAL A 139 -2.98 1.37 4.97
CA VAL A 139 -3.66 2.68 4.91
C VAL A 139 -4.87 2.72 5.86
N ALA A 140 -5.63 1.62 5.95
CA ALA A 140 -6.76 1.53 6.88
C ALA A 140 -6.33 1.68 8.35
N ILE A 141 -5.26 0.97 8.75
CA ILE A 141 -4.71 1.07 10.12
C ILE A 141 -4.25 2.51 10.40
N TYR A 142 -3.58 3.16 9.43
CA TYR A 142 -3.18 4.55 9.55
C TYR A 142 -4.38 5.50 9.76
N ALA A 143 -5.46 5.31 9.00
CA ALA A 143 -6.66 6.14 9.14
C ALA A 143 -7.25 6.05 10.56
N VAL A 144 -7.36 4.84 11.12
CA VAL A 144 -7.85 4.62 12.49
C VAL A 144 -6.91 5.24 13.53
N LEU A 145 -5.58 5.11 13.35
CA LEU A 145 -4.60 5.71 14.26
C LEU A 145 -4.69 7.24 14.28
N VAL A 146 -4.86 7.88 13.12
CA VAL A 146 -5.01 9.34 13.02
C VAL A 146 -6.35 9.81 13.61
N ALA A 147 -7.43 9.06 13.41
CA ALA A 147 -8.73 9.35 14.03
C ALA A 147 -8.61 9.43 15.57
N GLY A 148 -7.82 8.53 16.17
CA GLY A 148 -7.56 8.54 17.61
C GLY A 148 -6.80 9.78 18.11
N VAL A 149 -6.02 10.44 17.26
CA VAL A 149 -5.29 11.67 17.62
C VAL A 149 -6.22 12.88 17.69
N ALA A 150 -7.32 12.89 16.92
CA ALA A 150 -8.27 13.99 16.91
C ALA A 150 -9.01 14.20 18.25
N VAL A 151 -8.89 13.25 19.17
CA VAL A 151 -9.48 13.29 20.52
C VAL A 151 -8.49 13.84 21.56
N SER A 152 -7.27 14.25 21.15
CA SER A 152 -6.24 14.75 22.07
C SER A 152 -6.46 16.22 22.46
N ASP A 153 -6.45 16.49 23.77
CA ASP A 153 -6.57 17.85 24.35
C ASP A 153 -5.35 18.75 24.06
N ASN A 154 -4.21 18.18 23.66
CA ASN A 154 -2.96 18.94 23.41
C ASN A 154 -2.57 18.91 21.93
N LEU A 155 -2.60 20.07 21.28
CA LEU A 155 -2.31 20.22 19.84
C LEU A 155 -0.84 19.91 19.49
N HIS A 156 0.10 20.25 20.37
CA HIS A 156 1.53 19.92 20.20
C HIS A 156 1.75 18.41 20.13
N THR A 157 1.20 17.65 21.09
CA THR A 157 1.31 16.18 21.10
C THR A 157 0.60 15.57 19.89
N ALA A 158 -0.57 16.11 19.53
CA ALA A 158 -1.31 15.66 18.36
C ALA A 158 -0.48 15.79 17.06
N LEU A 159 0.17 16.94 16.86
CA LEU A 159 0.99 17.20 15.67
C LEU A 159 2.16 16.21 15.53
N TRP A 160 2.89 15.96 16.62
CA TRP A 160 4.00 15.00 16.65
C TRP A 160 3.54 13.55 16.52
N SER A 161 2.39 13.19 17.10
CA SER A 161 1.80 11.85 16.96
C SER A 161 1.40 11.55 15.51
N VAL A 162 0.78 12.50 14.81
CA VAL A 162 0.44 12.33 13.38
C VAL A 162 1.71 12.16 12.53
N ALA A 163 2.76 12.94 12.82
CA ALA A 163 4.05 12.80 12.14
C ALA A 163 4.71 11.43 12.40
N ALA A 164 4.62 10.89 13.62
CA ALA A 164 5.12 9.57 13.93
C ALA A 164 4.34 8.46 13.20
N TYR A 165 3.01 8.57 13.13
CA TYR A 165 2.17 7.59 12.44
C TYR A 165 2.39 7.57 10.93
N THR A 166 2.70 8.69 10.29
CA THR A 166 3.05 8.71 8.85
C THR A 166 4.39 8.02 8.57
N VAL A 167 5.38 8.14 9.46
CA VAL A 167 6.64 7.41 9.33
C VAL A 167 6.43 5.90 9.45
N ILE A 168 5.59 5.47 10.41
CA ILE A 168 5.22 4.06 10.58
C ILE A 168 4.52 3.54 9.32
N LEU A 169 3.57 4.30 8.75
CA LEU A 169 2.91 3.95 7.49
C LEU A 169 3.94 3.72 6.38
N CYS A 170 4.87 4.66 6.16
CA CYS A 170 5.92 4.52 5.15
C CYS A 170 6.72 3.21 5.34
N PHE A 171 7.16 2.92 6.56
CA PHE A 171 7.88 1.68 6.86
C PHE A 171 7.05 0.42 6.55
N SER A 172 5.77 0.41 6.95
CA SER A 172 4.86 -0.69 6.66
C SER A 172 4.66 -0.90 5.16
N LEU A 173 4.47 0.17 4.38
CA LEU A 173 4.29 0.11 2.92
C LEU A 173 5.53 -0.43 2.19
N PHE A 174 6.74 -0.15 2.67
CA PHE A 174 7.96 -0.78 2.13
C PHE A 174 7.95 -2.30 2.34
N LYS A 175 7.52 -2.75 3.52
CA LYS A 175 7.59 -4.16 3.94
C LYS A 175 6.49 -5.05 3.35
N THR A 176 5.39 -4.49 2.86
CA THR A 176 4.27 -5.27 2.27
C THR A 176 4.72 -6.21 1.15
N GLY A 177 5.70 -5.80 0.32
CA GLY A 177 6.20 -6.61 -0.79
C GLY A 177 6.95 -7.88 -0.35
N SER A 178 7.84 -7.77 0.63
CA SER A 178 8.54 -8.93 1.17
C SER A 178 7.60 -9.83 1.98
N LEU A 179 6.65 -9.22 2.70
CA LEU A 179 5.61 -9.95 3.43
C LEU A 179 4.73 -10.79 2.49
N SER A 180 4.25 -10.21 1.38
CA SER A 180 3.41 -10.93 0.43
C SER A 180 4.13 -12.11 -0.21
N LYS A 181 5.39 -11.93 -0.60
CA LYS A 181 6.23 -13.00 -1.17
C LYS A 181 6.51 -14.12 -0.16
N SER A 182 6.74 -13.76 1.10
CA SER A 182 6.95 -14.72 2.19
C SER A 182 5.69 -15.57 2.46
N ILE A 183 4.50 -14.97 2.47
CA ILE A 183 3.24 -15.69 2.69
C ILE A 183 3.00 -16.74 1.61
N TRP A 184 3.25 -16.40 0.35
CA TRP A 184 3.05 -17.31 -0.77
C TRP A 184 4.21 -18.28 -1.00
N ASN A 185 5.25 -18.23 -0.16
CA ASN A 185 6.49 -18.99 -0.35
C ASN A 185 7.03 -18.85 -1.79
N ALA A 186 6.95 -17.62 -2.30
CA ALA A 186 7.49 -17.21 -3.58
C ALA A 186 8.91 -16.72 -3.32
N HIS A 187 9.87 -17.64 -3.49
CA HIS A 187 11.30 -17.39 -3.26
C HIS A 187 12.03 -17.09 -4.56
#